data_AF-U6D9R1-F1
#
_entry.id   AF-U6D9R1-F1
#
_cell.length_a   1.000
_cell.length_b   1.000
_cell.length_c   1.000
_cell.angle_alpha   90.00
_cell.angle_beta   90.00
_cell.angle_gamma   90.00
#
_symmetry.space_group_name_H-M   'P 1'
#
loop_
_entity.id
_entity.type
_entity.pdbx_description
1 polymer ?
#
loop_
_entity_poly.entity_id
_entity_poly.type
_entity_poly.pdbx_seq_one_letter_code
_entity_poly.pdbx_strand_id
1 'polypeptide(L)'
;RGGSCRLFPLDAVRALTTKVYFECTGWQDAEDGSAPLVYALLLRRCRQGHCEEFCIYRGSLPTYGAVLPPGFAPHFQVGLAVVVQDQLGAAVVALNRSLAITLPEPPGDLPGGPGDLMTWLHGLTESMLPRLLRQADPQHVIEYSLALITVLNEASTGSEHSLAAAAELDTRRQLQAQIRKNVTETLVSLRVNTVDDIQQIAAALAQCTVSSGEPVCGSCLKQTLHKLEGMMRILQAETAAGTGTPTGIADSILNITGDLIHLASVDVQGPRPPELGMELPAHMVASRAYHLSSALMCIVMRSRVLDEEPLTLVGEEITARGKRSDPRSLLCQGDASLPGCPFSIPTAFSGALSNLSDVVQLMFLVDSNPFPFGYISNYTVSTKVASMAFQTQAGAHIPIGQLASERAITVKVPSSSDRAAQGP
;
A
#
# COMPACT_ATOMS: atom_id res chain seq x y z
N ARG A 1 15.25 -16.32 -25.64
CA ARG A 1 15.33 -17.79 -25.86
C ARG A 1 15.15 -18.52 -24.53
N GLY A 2 14.48 -19.67 -24.53
CA GLY A 2 14.06 -20.35 -23.29
C GLY A 2 15.21 -20.84 -22.44
N GLY A 3 15.03 -20.76 -21.12
CA GLY A 3 15.91 -21.32 -20.08
C GLY A 3 15.10 -22.08 -19.04
N SER A 4 15.69 -22.35 -17.89
CA SER A 4 14.99 -22.97 -16.76
C SER A 4 15.30 -22.23 -15.47
N CYS A 5 14.29 -22.11 -14.59
CA CYS A 5 14.47 -21.59 -13.25
C CYS A 5 13.99 -22.63 -12.23
N ARG A 6 14.63 -22.66 -11.05
CA ARG A 6 14.23 -23.51 -9.92
C ARG A 6 14.22 -22.72 -8.62
N LEU A 7 13.39 -23.18 -7.68
CA LEU A 7 13.31 -22.66 -6.31
C LEU A 7 13.79 -23.71 -5.30
N PHE A 8 14.49 -23.28 -4.25
CA PHE A 8 14.88 -24.15 -3.13
C PHE A 8 15.17 -23.34 -1.84
N PRO A 9 14.94 -23.91 -0.64
CA PRO A 9 14.24 -25.16 -0.37
C PRO A 9 12.73 -25.03 -0.65
N LEU A 10 12.05 -26.17 -0.83
CA LEU A 10 10.61 -26.23 -1.13
C LEU A 10 9.75 -26.66 0.06
N ASP A 11 10.38 -27.14 1.13
CA ASP A 11 9.73 -27.68 2.31
C ASP A 11 10.35 -27.07 3.57
N ALA A 12 9.59 -27.08 4.67
CA ALA A 12 10.01 -26.56 5.98
C ALA A 12 10.51 -25.10 5.96
N VAL A 13 9.92 -24.27 5.08
CA VAL A 13 10.30 -22.86 4.95
C VAL A 13 9.60 -22.04 6.03
N ARG A 14 10.42 -21.38 6.85
CA ARG A 14 9.95 -20.48 7.91
C ARG A 14 10.41 -19.06 7.62
N ALA A 15 9.50 -18.10 7.76
CA ALA A 15 9.83 -16.69 7.59
C ALA A 15 10.96 -16.27 8.55
N LEU A 16 11.77 -15.28 8.14
CA LEU A 16 12.95 -14.74 8.85
C LEU A 16 14.15 -15.69 9.05
N THR A 17 13.95 -17.00 9.11
CA THR A 17 15.03 -17.97 9.42
C THR A 17 15.49 -18.77 8.21
N THR A 18 14.58 -19.02 7.25
CA THR A 18 14.90 -19.79 6.04
C THR A 18 15.05 -18.84 4.85
N LYS A 19 16.20 -18.88 4.19
CA LYS A 19 16.38 -18.21 2.89
C LYS A 19 15.87 -19.10 1.77
N VAL A 20 15.03 -18.53 0.90
CA VAL A 20 14.57 -19.18 -0.33
C VAL A 20 15.35 -18.58 -1.49
N TYR A 21 15.88 -19.46 -2.33
CA TYR A 21 16.69 -19.11 -3.48
C TYR A 21 15.93 -19.41 -4.76
N PHE A 22 16.07 -18.52 -5.74
CA PHE A 22 15.87 -18.89 -7.14
C PHE A 22 17.22 -19.00 -7.85
N GLU A 23 17.27 -19.87 -8.84
CA GLU A 23 18.40 -20.00 -9.76
C GLU A 23 17.87 -20.23 -11.17
N CYS A 24 18.30 -19.38 -12.09
CA CYS A 24 17.91 -19.39 -13.49
C CYS A 24 19.12 -19.66 -14.39
N THR A 25 18.97 -20.52 -15.39
CA THR A 25 20.04 -20.88 -16.33
C THR A 25 19.51 -20.97 -17.76
N GLY A 26 20.38 -20.70 -18.74
CA GLY A 26 20.05 -20.83 -20.16
C GLY A 26 19.17 -19.72 -20.76
N TRP A 27 18.79 -18.72 -19.96
CA TRP A 27 18.06 -17.55 -20.46
C TRP A 27 18.99 -16.61 -21.22
N GLN A 28 18.56 -16.21 -22.41
CA GLN A 28 19.24 -15.26 -23.29
C GLN A 28 18.21 -14.40 -23.99
N ASP A 29 18.54 -13.15 -24.28
CA ASP A 29 17.70 -12.30 -25.13
C ASP A 29 17.63 -12.91 -26.56
N ALA A 30 16.49 -12.73 -27.23
CA ALA A 30 16.24 -13.36 -28.52
C ALA A 30 16.98 -12.65 -29.67
N GLU A 31 17.14 -11.34 -29.55
CA GLU A 31 17.73 -10.44 -30.54
C GLU A 31 19.24 -10.26 -30.30
N ASP A 32 19.66 -10.20 -29.04
CA ASP A 32 21.06 -10.10 -28.63
C ASP A 32 21.41 -11.03 -27.46
N GLY A 33 21.95 -12.21 -27.74
CA GLY A 33 22.33 -13.18 -26.71
C GLY A 33 23.38 -12.71 -25.69
N SER A 34 24.00 -11.54 -25.90
CA SER A 34 24.93 -10.91 -24.94
C SER A 34 24.30 -9.83 -24.06
N ALA A 35 23.07 -9.41 -24.38
CA ALA A 35 22.37 -8.40 -23.61
C ALA A 35 22.04 -8.90 -22.19
N PRO A 36 22.34 -8.12 -21.13
CA PRO A 36 21.97 -8.51 -19.77
C PRO A 36 20.44 -8.54 -19.61
N LEU A 37 19.99 -9.56 -18.90
CA LEU A 37 18.59 -9.77 -18.53
C LEU A 37 18.34 -9.27 -17.09
N VAL A 38 17.09 -8.90 -16.82
CA VAL A 38 16.60 -8.55 -15.49
C VAL A 38 15.75 -9.70 -14.96
N TYR A 39 16.09 -10.17 -13.77
CA TYR A 39 15.38 -11.20 -13.03
C TYR A 39 14.59 -10.54 -11.91
N ALA A 40 13.33 -10.93 -11.75
CA ALA A 40 12.49 -10.48 -10.65
C ALA A 40 11.86 -11.65 -9.90
N LEU A 41 11.96 -11.64 -8.57
CA LEU A 41 11.24 -12.57 -7.69
C LEU A 41 10.00 -11.85 -7.15
N LEU A 42 8.83 -12.34 -7.53
CA LEU A 42 7.54 -11.83 -7.08
C LEU A 42 6.92 -12.80 -6.08
N LEU A 43 6.40 -12.28 -4.98
CA LEU A 43 5.62 -13.03 -4.00
C LEU A 43 4.20 -12.50 -3.97
N ARG A 44 3.21 -13.39 -4.02
CA ARG A 44 1.81 -13.06 -3.82
C ARG A 44 1.22 -13.88 -2.70
N ARG A 45 0.53 -13.24 -1.76
CA ARG A 45 -0.26 -13.93 -0.73
C ARG A 45 -1.69 -13.42 -0.77
N CYS A 46 -2.65 -14.33 -0.59
CA CYS A 46 -4.07 -14.00 -0.72
C CYS A 46 -4.88 -14.58 0.43
N ARG A 47 -5.89 -13.82 0.87
CA ARG A 47 -6.99 -14.25 1.74
C ARG A 47 -8.31 -13.89 1.05
N GLN A 48 -9.46 -14.27 1.63
CA GLN A 48 -10.77 -14.04 1.00
C GLN A 48 -10.93 -12.57 0.59
N GLY A 49 -11.07 -12.31 -0.71
CA GLY A 49 -11.30 -10.98 -1.29
C GLY A 49 -10.09 -10.02 -1.31
N HIS A 50 -8.90 -10.44 -0.86
CA HIS A 50 -7.73 -9.56 -0.77
C HIS A 50 -6.42 -10.30 -1.09
N CYS A 51 -5.59 -9.71 -1.95
CA CYS A 51 -4.27 -10.22 -2.29
C CYS A 51 -3.23 -9.11 -2.13
N GLU A 52 -2.06 -9.49 -1.62
CA GLU A 52 -0.89 -8.63 -1.53
C GLU A 52 0.20 -9.19 -2.44
N GLU A 53 0.81 -8.30 -3.22
CA GLU A 53 1.89 -8.64 -4.16
C GLU A 53 3.15 -7.84 -3.82
N PHE A 54 4.28 -8.55 -3.73
CA PHE A 54 5.57 -7.99 -3.35
C PHE A 54 6.61 -8.31 -4.41
N CYS A 55 7.35 -7.29 -4.86
CA CYS A 55 8.58 -7.49 -5.61
C CYS A 55 9.72 -7.70 -4.61
N ILE A 56 10.08 -8.95 -4.34
CA ILE A 56 11.12 -9.28 -3.37
C ILE A 56 12.48 -8.90 -3.91
N TYR A 57 12.78 -9.24 -5.15
CA TYR A 57 14.06 -8.93 -5.80
C TYR A 57 13.79 -8.48 -7.23
N ARG A 58 14.59 -7.53 -7.71
CA ARG A 58 14.68 -7.16 -9.12
C ARG A 58 16.12 -6.74 -9.44
N GLY A 59 16.77 -7.43 -10.37
CA GLY A 59 18.16 -7.12 -10.72
C GLY A 59 18.75 -8.10 -11.72
N SER A 60 20.05 -7.98 -12.00
CA SER A 60 20.71 -8.76 -13.06
C SER A 60 21.25 -10.13 -12.61
N LEU A 61 21.13 -10.49 -11.33
CA LEU A 61 21.65 -11.76 -10.83
C LEU A 61 20.66 -12.89 -11.17
N PRO A 62 21.11 -13.92 -11.91
CA PRO A 62 20.27 -15.08 -12.24
C PRO A 62 20.05 -16.00 -11.03
N THR A 63 20.78 -15.77 -9.94
CA THR A 63 20.67 -16.50 -8.68
C THR A 63 20.58 -15.50 -7.54
N TYR A 64 19.54 -15.59 -6.72
CA TYR A 64 19.36 -14.72 -5.57
C TYR A 64 18.61 -15.45 -4.45
N GLY A 65 18.90 -15.11 -3.19
CA GLY A 65 18.27 -15.73 -2.04
C GLY A 65 17.93 -14.76 -0.93
N ALA A 66 16.67 -14.79 -0.51
CA ALA A 66 16.07 -13.85 0.43
C ALA A 66 15.25 -14.58 1.50
N VAL A 67 15.05 -13.92 2.64
CA VAL A 67 13.96 -14.29 3.56
C VAL A 67 12.65 -13.75 3.00
N LEU A 68 11.58 -14.52 3.10
CA LEU A 68 10.30 -14.20 2.46
C LEU A 68 9.19 -13.99 3.51
N PRO A 69 8.23 -13.09 3.24
CA PRO A 69 6.98 -12.98 4.00
C PRO A 69 6.22 -14.30 4.11
N PRO A 70 5.56 -14.57 5.25
CA PRO A 70 4.67 -15.71 5.39
C PRO A 70 3.37 -15.50 4.61
N GLY A 71 2.72 -16.60 4.24
CA GLY A 71 1.34 -16.55 3.76
C GLY A 71 0.35 -16.28 4.89
N PHE A 72 -0.93 -16.11 4.56
CA PHE A 72 -1.97 -15.92 5.58
C PHE A 72 -2.30 -17.24 6.29
N ALA A 73 -2.59 -17.15 7.59
CA ALA A 73 -3.15 -18.28 8.34
C ALA A 73 -4.48 -18.78 7.71
N PRO A 74 -4.85 -20.06 7.87
CA PRO A 74 -4.12 -21.12 8.58
C PRO A 74 -3.12 -21.91 7.72
N HIS A 75 -3.17 -21.75 6.39
CA HIS A 75 -2.39 -22.59 5.45
C HIS A 75 -1.02 -22.01 5.10
N PHE A 76 -0.83 -20.71 5.34
CA PHE A 76 0.44 -20.00 5.09
C PHE A 76 0.96 -20.17 3.65
N GLN A 77 0.05 -20.33 2.68
CA GLN A 77 0.38 -20.50 1.27
C GLN A 77 0.71 -19.15 0.62
N VAL A 78 1.78 -19.13 -0.17
CA VAL A 78 2.15 -18.01 -1.04
C VAL A 78 2.35 -18.53 -2.47
N GLY A 79 2.09 -17.67 -3.46
CA GLY A 79 2.51 -17.85 -4.84
C GLY A 79 3.83 -17.14 -5.08
N LEU A 80 4.78 -17.83 -5.70
CA LEU A 80 6.08 -17.31 -6.10
C LEU A 80 6.20 -17.35 -7.60
N ALA A 81 6.58 -16.23 -8.21
CA ALA A 81 6.89 -16.16 -9.62
C ALA A 81 8.29 -15.58 -9.83
N VAL A 82 9.06 -16.21 -10.72
CA VAL A 82 10.32 -15.65 -11.22
C VAL A 82 10.07 -15.15 -12.62
N VAL A 83 10.24 -13.86 -12.84
CA VAL A 83 10.07 -13.20 -14.12
C VAL A 83 11.44 -12.87 -14.69
N VAL A 84 11.64 -13.18 -15.97
CA VAL A 84 12.85 -12.81 -16.72
C VAL A 84 12.42 -11.78 -17.76
N GLN A 85 13.07 -10.63 -17.74
CA GLN A 85 12.76 -9.49 -18.58
C GLN A 85 14.01 -9.07 -19.37
N ASP A 86 13.82 -8.68 -20.63
CA ASP A 86 14.85 -8.06 -21.44
C ASP A 86 14.99 -6.54 -21.16
N GLN A 87 15.89 -5.89 -21.90
CA GLN A 87 16.13 -4.44 -21.77
C GLN A 87 15.01 -3.58 -22.36
N LEU A 88 14.18 -4.15 -23.23
CA LEU A 88 13.09 -3.45 -23.91
C LEU A 88 11.77 -3.56 -23.14
N GLY A 89 11.75 -4.33 -22.04
CA GLY A 89 10.57 -4.50 -21.20
C GLY A 89 9.77 -5.76 -21.49
N ALA A 90 10.16 -6.58 -22.47
CA ALA A 90 9.47 -7.84 -22.72
C ALA A 90 9.83 -8.84 -21.61
N ALA A 91 8.80 -9.46 -21.02
CA ALA A 91 8.94 -10.30 -19.85
C ALA A 91 8.27 -11.66 -20.04
N VAL A 92 8.84 -12.69 -19.41
CA VAL A 92 8.24 -14.02 -19.33
C VAL A 92 8.29 -14.54 -17.90
N VAL A 93 7.22 -15.23 -17.48
CA VAL A 93 7.19 -15.96 -16.21
C VAL A 93 7.97 -17.26 -16.39
N ALA A 94 9.21 -17.28 -15.91
CA ALA A 94 10.13 -18.40 -16.03
C ALA A 94 9.88 -19.51 -15.00
N LEU A 95 9.27 -19.16 -13.86
CA LEU A 95 8.79 -20.10 -12.85
C LEU A 95 7.55 -19.51 -12.19
N ASN A 96 6.56 -20.37 -11.91
CA ASN A 96 5.39 -20.02 -11.10
C ASN A 96 5.05 -21.22 -10.20
N ARG A 97 5.10 -21.03 -8.88
CA ARG A 97 4.93 -22.12 -7.92
C ARG A 97 4.33 -21.64 -6.61
N SER A 98 3.52 -22.48 -5.96
CA SER A 98 3.09 -22.23 -4.59
C SER A 98 4.07 -22.82 -3.57
N LEU A 99 4.22 -22.14 -2.43
CA LEU A 99 5.07 -22.55 -1.32
C LEU A 99 4.37 -22.23 0.01
N ALA A 100 4.48 -23.12 0.99
CA ALA A 100 4.03 -22.82 2.36
C ALA A 100 5.18 -22.16 3.12
N ILE A 101 4.96 -20.92 3.59
CA ILE A 101 5.93 -20.16 4.38
C ILE A 101 5.29 -19.82 5.71
N THR A 102 5.64 -20.58 6.74
CA THR A 102 5.02 -20.47 8.07
C THR A 102 5.72 -19.44 8.95
N LEU A 103 5.08 -19.10 10.07
CA LEU A 103 5.68 -18.26 11.11
C LEU A 103 6.97 -18.90 11.67
N PRO A 104 7.95 -18.07 12.07
CA PRO A 104 9.17 -18.55 12.70
C PRO A 104 8.89 -19.19 14.07
N GLU A 105 9.72 -20.15 14.44
CA GLU A 105 9.79 -20.68 15.80
C GLU A 105 10.97 -20.01 16.53
N PRO A 106 10.74 -19.42 17.72
CA PRO A 106 11.81 -18.86 18.52
C PRO A 106 12.75 -19.98 19.00
N PRO A 107 14.08 -19.74 19.09
CA PRO A 107 15.02 -20.72 19.59
C PRO A 107 14.67 -21.16 21.02
N GLY A 108 14.56 -22.47 21.24
CA GLY A 108 14.18 -23.05 22.54
C GLY A 108 15.24 -22.95 23.64
N ASP A 109 16.47 -22.51 23.31
CA ASP A 109 17.64 -22.52 24.20
C ASP A 109 17.87 -21.18 24.94
N LEU A 110 16.96 -20.21 24.85
CA LEU A 110 17.07 -18.99 25.64
C LEU A 110 16.81 -19.31 27.13
N PRO A 111 17.66 -18.84 28.07
CA PRO A 111 17.43 -19.06 29.50
C PRO A 111 16.11 -18.36 29.91
N GLY A 112 15.04 -19.15 30.13
CA GLY A 112 13.72 -18.60 30.45
C GLY A 112 12.49 -19.38 29.95
N GLY A 113 12.68 -20.54 29.29
CA GLY A 113 11.58 -21.31 28.69
C GLY A 113 11.46 -21.03 27.18
N PRO A 114 10.49 -21.63 26.46
CA PRO A 114 10.26 -21.31 25.06
C PRO A 114 10.06 -19.79 24.94
N GLY A 115 11.01 -19.11 24.30
CA GLY A 115 11.00 -17.65 24.22
C GLY A 115 9.70 -17.18 23.59
N ASP A 116 9.02 -16.24 24.24
CA ASP A 116 7.86 -15.58 23.65
C ASP A 116 8.23 -14.99 22.27
N LEU A 117 7.44 -15.33 21.25
CA LEU A 117 7.70 -14.94 19.86
C LEU A 117 7.88 -13.42 19.75
N MET A 118 7.08 -12.64 20.49
CA MET A 118 7.12 -11.19 20.44
C MET A 118 8.44 -10.62 21.00
N THR A 119 8.89 -11.15 22.14
CA THR A 119 10.19 -10.83 22.72
C THR A 119 11.35 -11.18 21.77
N TRP A 120 11.27 -12.32 21.08
CA TRP A 120 12.27 -12.72 20.09
C TRP A 120 12.28 -11.81 18.85
N LEU A 121 11.10 -11.46 18.31
CA LEU A 121 10.99 -10.51 17.18
C LEU A 121 11.54 -9.13 17.55
N HIS A 122 11.30 -8.66 18.77
CA HIS A 122 11.88 -7.42 19.28
C HIS A 122 13.42 -7.50 19.30
N GLY A 123 13.99 -8.58 19.84
CA GLY A 123 15.45 -8.81 19.85
C GLY A 123 16.06 -8.89 18.44
N LEU A 124 15.36 -9.51 17.48
CA LEU A 124 15.77 -9.50 16.07
C LEU A 124 15.76 -8.08 15.49
N THR A 125 14.75 -7.29 15.83
CA THR A 125 14.62 -5.91 15.35
C THR A 125 15.80 -5.04 15.81
N GLU A 126 16.17 -5.14 17.09
CA GLU A 126 17.26 -4.36 17.68
C GLU A 126 18.65 -4.80 17.20
N SER A 127 18.82 -6.07 16.85
CA SER A 127 20.14 -6.62 16.47
C SER A 127 20.38 -6.66 14.96
N MET A 128 19.36 -7.05 14.17
CA MET A 128 19.51 -7.34 12.75
C MET A 128 19.38 -6.09 11.88
N LEU A 129 18.37 -5.23 12.12
CA LEU A 129 18.13 -4.05 11.27
C LEU A 129 19.33 -3.08 11.30
N PRO A 130 19.91 -2.71 12.45
CA PRO A 130 21.07 -1.83 12.46
C PRO A 130 22.29 -2.45 11.78
N ARG A 131 22.43 -3.79 11.85
CA ARG A 131 23.51 -4.51 11.20
C ARG A 131 23.37 -4.48 9.67
N LEU A 132 22.16 -4.70 9.15
CA LEU A 132 21.88 -4.61 7.72
C LEU A 132 22.07 -3.18 7.20
N LEU A 133 21.63 -2.17 7.95
CA LEU A 133 21.86 -0.76 7.60
C LEU A 133 23.35 -0.43 7.46
N ARG A 134 24.21 -0.99 8.31
CA ARG A 134 25.68 -0.79 8.21
C ARG A 134 26.30 -1.45 6.99
N GLN A 135 25.67 -2.48 6.42
CA GLN A 135 26.15 -3.12 5.18
C GLN A 135 25.88 -2.26 3.94
N ALA A 136 25.08 -1.20 4.08
CA ALA A 136 24.78 -0.21 3.03
C ALA A 136 24.14 -0.79 1.76
N ASP A 137 23.54 -1.97 1.84
CA ASP A 137 22.73 -2.56 0.78
C ASP A 137 21.24 -2.44 1.12
N PRO A 138 20.48 -1.55 0.45
CA PRO A 138 19.07 -1.33 0.76
C PRO A 138 18.20 -2.55 0.46
N GLN A 139 18.56 -3.38 -0.52
CA GLN A 139 17.76 -4.54 -0.93
C GLN A 139 17.57 -5.53 0.23
N HIS A 140 18.66 -5.85 0.93
CA HIS A 140 18.62 -6.76 2.09
C HIS A 140 17.88 -6.15 3.30
N VAL A 141 17.90 -4.82 3.45
CA VAL A 141 17.14 -4.14 4.50
C VAL A 141 15.65 -4.23 4.20
N ILE A 142 15.24 -3.96 2.95
CA ILE A 142 13.83 -3.96 2.55
C ILE A 142 13.22 -5.36 2.68
N GLU A 143 13.87 -6.40 2.14
CA GLU A 143 13.34 -7.77 2.20
C GLU A 143 13.18 -8.26 3.64
N TYR A 144 14.15 -7.94 4.51
CA TYR A 144 14.12 -8.35 5.91
C TYR A 144 13.05 -7.57 6.68
N SER A 145 12.96 -6.25 6.48
CA SER A 145 11.91 -5.41 7.06
C SER A 145 10.52 -5.87 6.63
N LEU A 146 10.32 -6.20 5.35
CA LEU A 146 9.06 -6.73 4.82
C LEU A 146 8.70 -8.08 5.46
N ALA A 147 9.63 -9.03 5.52
CA ALA A 147 9.40 -10.32 6.17
C ALA A 147 9.10 -10.16 7.67
N LEU A 148 9.77 -9.23 8.36
CA LEU A 148 9.58 -8.99 9.79
C LEU A 148 8.21 -8.39 10.09
N ILE A 149 7.80 -7.37 9.36
CA ILE A 149 6.50 -6.70 9.58
C ILE A 149 5.33 -7.60 9.21
N THR A 150 5.47 -8.41 8.15
CA THR A 150 4.43 -9.37 7.77
C THR A 150 4.28 -10.50 8.78
N VAL A 151 5.37 -10.98 9.39
CA VAL A 151 5.32 -11.90 10.54
C VAL A 151 4.64 -11.24 11.75
N LEU A 152 4.95 -9.97 12.04
CA LEU A 152 4.33 -9.22 13.14
C LEU A 152 2.80 -9.12 12.94
N ASN A 153 2.36 -8.78 11.73
CA ASN A 153 0.95 -8.66 11.38
C ASN A 153 0.21 -10.00 11.58
N GLU A 154 0.74 -11.09 11.02
CA GLU A 154 0.12 -12.42 11.14
C GLU A 154 0.09 -12.95 12.59
N ALA A 155 1.18 -12.76 13.34
CA ALA A 155 1.25 -13.16 14.75
C ALA A 155 0.24 -12.40 15.63
N SER A 156 -0.06 -11.15 15.27
CA SER A 156 -1.03 -10.31 15.97
C SER A 156 -2.46 -10.78 15.72
N THR A 157 -2.81 -11.16 14.49
CA THR A 157 -4.15 -11.65 14.12
C THR A 157 -4.48 -12.99 14.79
N GLY A 158 -3.51 -13.89 14.95
CA GLY A 158 -3.72 -15.19 15.62
C GLY A 158 -3.91 -15.11 17.14
N SER A 159 -3.60 -13.97 17.76
CA SER A 159 -3.60 -13.82 19.22
C SER A 159 -4.94 -13.37 19.82
N GLU A 160 -5.96 -13.04 19.01
CA GLU A 160 -7.27 -12.59 19.51
C GLU A 160 -8.05 -13.66 20.29
N HIS A 161 -7.61 -14.92 20.23
CA HIS A 161 -8.24 -16.06 20.93
C HIS A 161 -7.55 -16.48 22.24
N SER A 162 -6.54 -15.76 22.72
CA SER A 162 -5.84 -16.12 23.97
C SER A 162 -6.39 -15.38 25.19
N LEU A 163 -6.79 -16.13 26.23
CA LEU A 163 -7.18 -15.63 27.56
C LEU A 163 -5.93 -15.16 28.36
N ALA A 164 -5.14 -14.24 27.80
CA ALA A 164 -3.97 -13.69 28.47
C ALA A 164 -4.36 -12.67 29.55
N ALA A 165 -3.53 -12.53 30.59
CA ALA A 165 -3.74 -11.51 31.61
C ALA A 165 -3.63 -10.10 30.99
N ALA A 166 -4.43 -9.14 31.48
CA ALA A 166 -4.48 -7.79 30.91
C ALA A 166 -3.09 -7.09 30.87
N ALA A 167 -2.22 -7.35 31.85
CA ALA A 167 -0.86 -6.80 31.90
C ALA A 167 0.08 -7.42 30.86
N GLU A 168 -0.06 -8.71 30.56
CA GLU A 168 0.71 -9.41 29.51
C GLU A 168 0.29 -8.91 28.12
N LEU A 169 -1.00 -8.64 27.95
CA LEU A 169 -1.56 -8.05 26.73
C LEU A 169 -1.03 -6.64 26.48
N ASP A 170 -0.91 -5.81 27.52
CA ASP A 170 -0.37 -4.45 27.40
C ASP A 170 1.12 -4.47 27.03
N THR A 171 1.91 -5.31 27.71
CA THR A 171 3.35 -5.51 27.41
C THR A 171 3.54 -5.98 25.97
N ARG A 172 2.70 -6.92 25.50
CA ARG A 172 2.73 -7.41 24.12
C ARG A 172 2.46 -6.29 23.12
N ARG A 173 1.42 -5.47 23.34
CA ARG A 173 1.10 -4.33 22.46
C ARG A 173 2.22 -3.29 22.43
N GLN A 174 2.89 -3.06 23.56
CA GLN A 174 4.04 -2.16 23.62
C GLN A 174 5.23 -2.70 22.79
N LEU A 175 5.54 -3.99 22.88
CA LEU A 175 6.57 -4.62 22.05
C LEU A 175 6.22 -4.57 20.55
N GLN A 176 4.96 -4.82 20.20
CA GLN A 176 4.49 -4.67 18.81
C GLN A 176 4.74 -3.26 18.28
N ALA A 177 4.37 -2.25 19.08
CA ALA A 177 4.52 -0.86 18.69
C ALA A 177 5.99 -0.47 18.51
N GLN A 178 6.87 -1.00 19.36
CA GLN A 178 8.32 -0.79 19.26
C GLN A 178 8.90 -1.45 18.00
N ILE A 179 8.53 -2.70 17.70
CA ILE A 179 8.97 -3.40 16.48
C ILE A 179 8.51 -2.61 15.24
N ARG A 180 7.22 -2.29 15.15
CA ARG A 180 6.63 -1.56 14.03
C ARG A 180 7.26 -0.18 13.87
N LYS A 181 7.48 0.55 14.96
CA LYS A 181 8.20 1.82 14.97
C LYS A 181 9.59 1.67 14.34
N ASN A 182 10.40 0.75 14.86
CA ASN A 182 11.79 0.58 14.41
C ASN A 182 11.87 0.15 12.93
N VAL A 183 10.97 -0.74 12.49
CA VAL A 183 10.88 -1.14 11.07
C VAL A 183 10.48 0.06 10.19
N THR A 184 9.49 0.84 10.63
CA THR A 184 9.02 2.02 9.87
C THR A 184 10.11 3.08 9.75
N GLU A 185 10.77 3.42 10.86
CA GLU A 185 11.88 4.38 10.87
C GLU A 185 13.04 3.90 9.98
N THR A 186 13.34 2.60 9.99
CA THR A 186 14.33 1.99 9.10
C THR A 186 13.95 2.18 7.64
N LEU A 187 12.74 1.79 7.22
CA LEU A 187 12.28 1.88 5.84
C LEU A 187 12.22 3.33 5.33
N VAL A 188 11.74 4.27 6.16
CA VAL A 188 11.68 5.68 5.78
C VAL A 188 13.09 6.27 5.58
N SER A 189 14.07 5.81 6.35
CA SER A 189 15.47 6.28 6.27
C SER A 189 16.22 5.85 5.01
N LEU A 190 15.77 4.79 4.31
CA LEU A 190 16.43 4.29 3.10
C LEU A 190 16.46 5.33 1.99
N ARG A 191 17.39 5.25 1.04
CA ARG A 191 17.33 6.12 -0.16
C ARG A 191 16.33 5.54 -1.16
N VAL A 192 15.67 6.42 -1.90
CA VAL A 192 14.77 6.07 -3.01
C VAL A 192 15.22 6.88 -4.20
N ASN A 193 15.60 6.22 -5.29
CA ASN A 193 16.06 6.88 -6.51
C ASN A 193 15.33 6.39 -7.75
N THR A 194 14.76 5.18 -7.72
CA THR A 194 14.14 4.53 -8.87
C THR A 194 12.68 4.15 -8.60
N VAL A 195 11.93 3.85 -9.66
CA VAL A 195 10.56 3.31 -9.56
C VAL A 195 10.54 1.95 -8.86
N ASP A 196 11.57 1.13 -9.07
CA ASP A 196 11.72 -0.18 -8.41
C ASP A 196 11.90 -0.01 -6.89
N ASP A 197 12.73 0.95 -6.45
CA ASP A 197 12.88 1.28 -5.01
C ASP A 197 11.52 1.65 -4.39
N ILE A 198 10.70 2.42 -5.12
CA ILE A 198 9.38 2.84 -4.66
C ILE A 198 8.46 1.63 -4.53
N GLN A 199 8.46 0.74 -5.52
CA GLN A 199 7.62 -0.47 -5.48
C GLN A 199 7.90 -1.29 -4.22
N GLN A 200 9.16 -1.55 -3.91
CA GLN A 200 9.53 -2.40 -2.77
C GLN A 200 9.30 -1.69 -1.43
N ILE A 201 9.71 -0.43 -1.29
CA ILE A 201 9.60 0.31 -0.02
C ILE A 201 8.14 0.67 0.26
N ALA A 202 7.35 1.08 -0.74
CA ALA A 202 5.93 1.37 -0.54
C ALA A 202 5.16 0.11 -0.12
N ALA A 203 5.44 -1.04 -0.72
CA ALA A 203 4.80 -2.29 -0.31
C ALA A 203 5.14 -2.67 1.15
N ALA A 204 6.40 -2.48 1.58
CA ALA A 204 6.79 -2.71 2.97
C ALA A 204 6.17 -1.70 3.94
N LEU A 205 6.11 -0.41 3.57
CA LEU A 205 5.47 0.62 4.39
C LEU A 205 3.95 0.42 4.51
N ALA A 206 3.28 -0.10 3.47
CA ALA A 206 1.87 -0.47 3.55
C ALA A 206 1.62 -1.52 4.64
N GLN A 207 2.55 -2.46 4.82
CA GLN A 207 2.47 -3.44 5.91
C GLN A 207 2.73 -2.84 7.29
N CYS A 208 3.46 -1.72 7.35
CA CYS A 208 3.68 -0.99 8.60
C CYS A 208 2.44 -0.20 9.04
N THR A 209 1.58 0.25 8.14
CA THR A 209 0.43 1.13 8.47
C THR A 209 -0.87 0.40 8.83
N VAL A 210 -0.90 -0.92 8.73
CA VAL A 210 -2.07 -1.73 9.07
C VAL A 210 -2.54 -1.46 10.51
N SER A 211 -3.85 -1.22 10.65
CA SER A 211 -4.49 -1.01 11.95
C SER A 211 -4.42 -2.28 12.80
N SER A 212 -3.82 -2.17 13.98
CA SER A 212 -3.40 -3.33 14.78
C SER A 212 -3.71 -3.17 16.29
N GLY A 213 -4.46 -2.12 16.66
CA GLY A 213 -4.88 -1.85 18.05
C GLY A 213 -3.74 -1.50 19.02
N GLU A 214 -2.51 -1.41 18.52
CA GLU A 214 -1.30 -0.99 19.23
C GLU A 214 -1.13 0.55 19.22
N PRO A 215 -0.39 1.12 20.19
CA PRO A 215 -0.20 2.56 20.26
C PRO A 215 0.52 3.11 19.02
N VAL A 216 -0.01 4.21 18.47
CA VAL A 216 0.45 4.76 17.20
C VAL A 216 1.70 5.64 17.38
N CYS A 217 2.73 5.38 16.57
CA CYS A 217 3.92 6.22 16.50
C CYS A 217 3.67 7.52 15.70
N GLY A 218 3.39 8.63 16.37
CA GLY A 218 3.08 9.91 15.70
C GLY A 218 4.22 10.48 14.83
N SER A 219 5.49 10.30 15.21
CA SER A 219 6.64 10.70 14.38
C SER A 219 6.74 9.87 13.10
N CYS A 220 6.45 8.57 13.19
CA CYS A 220 6.46 7.64 12.07
C CYS A 220 5.43 8.03 11.00
N LEU A 221 4.23 8.48 11.39
CA LEU A 221 3.21 8.96 10.46
C LEU A 221 3.74 10.15 9.62
N LYS A 222 4.35 11.15 10.28
CA LYS A 222 4.90 12.34 9.61
C LYS A 222 6.05 11.98 8.67
N GLN A 223 6.96 11.12 9.14
CA GLN A 223 8.10 10.67 8.36
C GLN A 223 7.66 9.87 7.14
N THR A 224 6.67 8.99 7.29
CA THR A 224 6.06 8.22 6.20
C THR A 224 5.43 9.13 5.16
N LEU A 225 4.65 10.15 5.56
CA LEU A 225 4.12 11.13 4.62
C LEU A 225 5.22 11.85 3.83
N HIS A 226 6.26 12.31 4.51
CA HIS A 226 7.38 12.98 3.84
C HIS A 226 8.12 12.04 2.87
N LYS A 227 8.24 10.76 3.24
CA LYS A 227 8.80 9.73 2.37
C LYS A 227 8.00 9.57 1.09
N LEU A 228 6.68 9.43 1.21
CA LEU A 228 5.77 9.28 0.09
C LEU A 228 5.80 10.51 -0.84
N GLU A 229 5.91 11.73 -0.29
CA GLU A 229 6.14 12.95 -1.08
C GLU A 229 7.38 12.86 -1.97
N GLY A 230 8.48 12.34 -1.44
CA GLY A 230 9.69 12.09 -2.21
C GLY A 230 9.48 11.06 -3.32
N MET A 231 8.83 9.94 -2.99
CA MET A 231 8.51 8.88 -3.95
C MET A 231 7.64 9.38 -5.11
N MET A 232 6.59 10.17 -4.84
CA MET A 232 5.73 10.67 -5.92
C MET A 232 6.44 11.62 -6.87
N ARG A 233 7.46 12.38 -6.43
CA ARG A 233 8.24 13.21 -7.35
C ARG A 233 8.97 12.36 -8.38
N ILE A 234 9.51 11.22 -7.96
CA ILE A 234 10.16 10.26 -8.86
C ILE A 234 9.11 9.63 -9.78
N LEU A 235 7.98 9.12 -9.23
CA LEU A 235 6.89 8.58 -10.06
C LEU A 235 6.37 9.59 -11.09
N GLN A 236 6.23 10.85 -10.69
CA GLN A 236 5.77 11.93 -11.57
C GLN A 236 6.73 12.18 -12.73
N ALA A 237 8.05 12.04 -12.51
CA ALA A 237 9.05 12.23 -13.54
C ALA A 237 9.06 11.07 -14.55
N GLU A 238 8.80 9.84 -14.07
CA GLU A 238 8.86 8.62 -14.89
C GLU A 238 7.51 8.25 -15.52
N THR A 239 6.40 8.85 -15.10
CA THR A 239 5.06 8.57 -15.63
C THR A 239 4.70 9.53 -16.77
N ALA A 240 4.55 8.98 -17.98
CA ALA A 240 4.17 9.73 -19.17
C ALA A 240 3.07 9.02 -19.97
N ALA A 241 2.39 9.75 -20.85
CA ALA A 241 1.30 9.17 -21.64
C ALA A 241 1.81 7.98 -22.49
N GLY A 242 1.10 6.85 -22.43
CA GLY A 242 1.47 5.64 -23.16
C GLY A 242 2.54 4.77 -22.49
N THR A 243 3.10 5.18 -21.34
CA THR A 243 3.88 4.26 -20.49
C THR A 243 2.93 3.34 -19.73
N GLY A 244 3.41 2.16 -19.32
CA GLY A 244 2.63 1.28 -18.44
C GLY A 244 2.20 2.01 -17.17
N THR A 245 0.92 1.92 -16.80
CA THR A 245 0.40 2.54 -15.58
C THR A 245 0.93 1.77 -14.35
N PRO A 246 1.63 2.42 -13.40
CA PRO A 246 2.22 1.72 -12.25
C PRO A 246 1.19 1.43 -11.15
N THR A 247 0.19 0.60 -11.46
CA THR A 247 -0.97 0.34 -10.58
C THR A 247 -0.57 -0.26 -9.24
N GLY A 248 0.28 -1.29 -9.20
CA GLY A 248 0.69 -1.92 -7.93
C GLY A 248 1.43 -0.97 -6.99
N ILE A 249 2.21 -0.02 -7.53
CA ILE A 249 2.83 1.04 -6.73
C ILE A 249 1.78 2.00 -6.20
N ALA A 250 0.85 2.40 -7.07
CA ALA A 250 -0.20 3.34 -6.71
C ALA A 250 -1.19 2.74 -5.69
N ASP A 251 -1.54 1.47 -5.78
CA ASP A 251 -2.34 0.76 -4.79
C ASP A 251 -1.64 0.73 -3.43
N SER A 252 -0.32 0.44 -3.40
CA SER A 252 0.46 0.45 -2.16
C SER A 252 0.49 1.83 -1.50
N ILE A 253 0.77 2.90 -2.28
CA ILE A 253 0.78 4.28 -1.75
C ILE A 253 -0.62 4.70 -1.31
N LEU A 254 -1.66 4.35 -2.09
CA LEU A 254 -3.04 4.66 -1.76
C LEU A 254 -3.46 3.97 -0.45
N ASN A 255 -3.09 2.70 -0.26
CA ASN A 255 -3.33 1.95 0.97
C ASN A 255 -2.69 2.65 2.18
N ILE A 256 -1.40 3.01 2.08
CA ILE A 256 -0.72 3.77 3.14
C ILE A 256 -1.47 5.06 3.45
N THR A 257 -1.87 5.85 2.45
CA THR A 257 -2.57 7.12 2.70
C THR A 257 -3.93 6.91 3.35
N GLY A 258 -4.66 5.85 2.99
CA GLY A 258 -5.92 5.47 3.63
C GLY A 258 -5.72 5.12 5.10
N ASP A 259 -4.74 4.26 5.38
CA ASP A 259 -4.40 3.86 6.75
C ASP A 259 -3.98 5.05 7.60
N LEU A 260 -3.17 5.97 7.05
CA LEU A 260 -2.77 7.18 7.75
C LEU A 260 -3.97 8.09 8.07
N ILE A 261 -4.98 8.17 7.19
CA ILE A 261 -6.24 8.87 7.46
C ILE A 261 -7.00 8.19 8.60
N HIS A 262 -7.10 6.86 8.56
CA HIS A 262 -7.76 6.08 9.60
C HIS A 262 -7.09 6.25 10.97
N LEU A 263 -5.79 5.99 11.06
CA LEU A 263 -4.99 6.10 12.28
C LEU A 263 -5.06 7.51 12.88
N ALA A 264 -4.98 8.55 12.06
CA ALA A 264 -5.10 9.93 12.52
C ALA A 264 -6.52 10.29 12.99
N SER A 265 -7.55 9.62 12.46
CA SER A 265 -8.94 9.84 12.86
C SER A 265 -9.25 9.18 14.21
N VAL A 266 -8.69 8.00 14.47
CA VAL A 266 -8.84 7.27 15.75
C VAL A 266 -8.15 8.01 16.90
N ASP A 267 -6.94 8.54 16.67
CA ASP A 267 -6.18 9.29 17.69
C ASP A 267 -6.93 10.54 18.21
N VAL A 268 -7.77 11.16 17.38
CA VAL A 268 -8.57 12.34 17.76
C VAL A 268 -9.75 11.97 18.67
N GLN A 269 -10.19 10.71 18.70
CA GLN A 269 -11.36 10.26 19.46
C GLN A 269 -11.03 9.71 20.87
N GLY A 270 -9.75 9.59 21.24
CA GLY A 270 -9.32 9.13 22.58
C GLY A 270 -9.46 10.18 23.70
N PRO A 271 -9.50 9.78 24.99
CA PRO A 271 -9.52 10.72 26.11
C PRO A 271 -8.20 11.50 26.18
N ARG A 272 -8.22 12.82 25.93
CA ARG A 272 -7.05 13.70 26.12
C ARG A 272 -6.92 14.16 27.58
N PRO A 273 -5.75 14.04 28.21
CA PRO A 273 -5.40 14.87 29.36
C PRO A 273 -5.32 16.34 28.92
N PRO A 274 -5.78 17.29 29.75
CA PRO A 274 -5.69 18.71 29.42
C PRO A 274 -4.28 19.22 29.70
N GLU A 275 -3.39 19.15 28.70
CA GLU A 275 -2.09 19.82 28.78
C GLU A 275 -2.01 21.01 27.81
N LEU A 276 -1.52 22.11 28.38
CA LEU A 276 -1.45 23.44 27.83
C LEU A 276 -0.67 23.46 26.51
N GLY A 277 -1.38 23.85 25.45
CA GLY A 277 -0.85 24.68 24.36
C GLY A 277 0.55 24.33 23.87
N MET A 278 0.74 23.18 23.25
CA MET A 278 1.62 22.98 22.10
C MET A 278 1.59 21.50 21.69
N GLU A 279 0.72 21.16 20.73
CA GLU A 279 1.05 20.38 19.54
C GLU A 279 -0.25 20.10 18.76
N LEU A 280 -0.27 20.60 17.52
CA LEU A 280 -1.29 20.36 16.50
C LEU A 280 -0.66 19.55 15.34
N PRO A 281 -0.32 18.25 15.46
CA PRO A 281 0.39 17.55 14.37
C PRO A 281 -0.41 16.41 13.72
N ALA A 282 -1.19 15.64 14.49
CA ALA A 282 -1.94 14.48 13.96
C ALA A 282 -3.07 14.90 12.99
N HIS A 283 -3.76 16.01 13.27
CA HIS A 283 -4.86 16.51 12.44
C HIS A 283 -4.44 16.94 11.01
N MET A 284 -3.16 17.28 10.79
CA MET A 284 -2.62 17.55 9.45
C MET A 284 -2.20 16.28 8.71
N VAL A 285 -2.05 15.15 9.40
CA VAL A 285 -1.66 13.88 8.78
C VAL A 285 -2.78 13.41 7.85
N ALA A 286 -4.03 13.38 8.34
CA ALA A 286 -5.18 12.92 7.54
C ALA A 286 -5.42 13.79 6.29
N SER A 287 -5.44 15.12 6.44
CA SER A 287 -5.68 16.01 5.30
C SER A 287 -4.54 15.99 4.29
N ARG A 288 -3.28 15.91 4.77
CA ARG A 288 -2.11 15.79 3.91
C ARG A 288 -2.06 14.43 3.21
N ALA A 289 -2.39 13.34 3.88
CA ALA A 289 -2.53 12.01 3.29
C ALA A 289 -3.58 12.01 2.17
N TYR A 290 -4.74 12.64 2.40
CA TYR A 290 -5.78 12.78 1.37
C TYR A 290 -5.33 13.60 0.15
N HIS A 291 -4.65 14.74 0.38
CA HIS A 291 -4.05 15.51 -0.71
C HIS A 291 -3.02 14.68 -1.50
N LEU A 292 -2.29 13.81 -0.80
CA LEU A 292 -1.35 12.86 -1.39
C LEU A 292 -2.05 11.86 -2.31
N SER A 293 -3.15 11.26 -1.85
CA SER A 293 -3.96 10.33 -2.66
C SER A 293 -4.48 11.02 -3.93
N SER A 294 -4.90 12.29 -3.82
CA SER A 294 -5.30 13.11 -4.96
C SER A 294 -4.14 13.33 -5.95
N ALA A 295 -2.98 13.76 -5.45
CA ALA A 295 -1.78 13.97 -6.27
C ALA A 295 -1.28 12.68 -6.93
N LEU A 296 -1.31 11.56 -6.21
CA LEU A 296 -0.98 10.24 -6.75
C LEU A 296 -1.89 9.90 -7.94
N MET A 297 -3.20 10.10 -7.78
CA MET A 297 -4.15 9.84 -8.84
C MET A 297 -3.90 10.72 -10.06
N CYS A 298 -3.58 12.01 -9.86
CA CYS A 298 -3.14 12.90 -10.93
C CYS A 298 -1.91 12.34 -11.68
N ILE A 299 -0.92 11.83 -10.96
CA ILE A 299 0.31 11.28 -11.54
C ILE A 299 -0.01 10.07 -12.41
N VAL A 300 -0.73 9.07 -11.89
CA VAL A 300 -1.02 7.86 -12.65
C VAL A 300 -1.95 8.12 -13.84
N MET A 301 -2.86 9.10 -13.73
CA MET A 301 -3.72 9.49 -14.85
C MET A 301 -2.94 10.09 -16.03
N ARG A 302 -1.70 10.57 -15.83
CA ARG A 302 -0.85 11.04 -16.93
C ARG A 302 -0.44 9.92 -17.88
N SER A 303 -0.41 8.67 -17.41
CA SER A 303 -0.12 7.50 -18.26
C SER A 303 -1.27 7.17 -19.20
N ARG A 304 -2.49 7.59 -18.86
CA ARG A 304 -3.73 7.20 -19.55
C ARG A 304 -3.96 8.03 -20.80
N VAL A 305 -4.50 7.37 -21.83
CA VAL A 305 -4.91 8.02 -23.07
C VAL A 305 -6.37 8.47 -23.01
N LEU A 306 -6.77 9.35 -23.93
CA LEU A 306 -8.14 9.88 -23.97
C LEU A 306 -9.13 8.74 -24.21
N ASP A 307 -10.20 8.72 -23.41
CA ASP A 307 -11.31 7.75 -23.47
C ASP A 307 -10.90 6.28 -23.28
N GLU A 308 -9.75 6.04 -22.64
CA GLU A 308 -9.39 4.73 -22.12
C GLU A 308 -10.35 4.30 -20.99
N GLU A 309 -10.34 3.01 -20.67
CA GLU A 309 -11.09 2.47 -19.54
C GLU A 309 -10.70 3.15 -18.21
N PRO A 310 -11.67 3.35 -17.29
CA PRO A 310 -11.41 3.98 -16.00
C PRO A 310 -10.34 3.24 -15.20
N LEU A 311 -9.37 3.99 -14.66
CA LEU A 311 -8.42 3.46 -13.70
C LEU A 311 -9.08 3.39 -12.33
N THR A 312 -9.02 2.24 -11.68
CA THR A 312 -9.41 2.05 -10.28
C THR A 312 -8.19 1.65 -9.47
N LEU A 313 -7.95 2.38 -8.38
CA LEU A 313 -6.96 2.04 -7.37
C LEU A 313 -7.70 1.66 -6.08
N VAL A 314 -7.22 0.63 -5.39
CA VAL A 314 -7.89 0.04 -4.24
C VAL A 314 -6.95 0.00 -3.03
N GLY A 315 -7.31 0.74 -1.99
CA GLY A 315 -6.78 0.58 -0.63
C GLY A 315 -7.88 0.08 0.31
N GLU A 316 -7.49 -0.35 1.51
CA GLU A 316 -8.40 -0.90 2.51
C GLU A 316 -9.38 0.15 3.06
N GLU A 317 -8.91 1.37 3.31
CA GLU A 317 -9.66 2.50 3.86
C GLU A 317 -10.04 3.58 2.83
N ILE A 318 -9.53 3.47 1.60
CA ILE A 318 -9.74 4.46 0.55
C ILE A 318 -9.74 3.81 -0.84
N THR A 319 -10.70 4.17 -1.67
CA THR A 319 -10.77 3.79 -3.08
C THR A 319 -10.69 5.03 -3.95
N ALA A 320 -9.93 4.97 -5.04
CA ALA A 320 -9.82 6.05 -6.01
C ALA A 320 -10.18 5.56 -7.42
N ARG A 321 -10.91 6.39 -8.16
CA ARG A 321 -11.25 6.16 -9.57
C ARG A 321 -10.91 7.38 -10.40
N GLY A 322 -10.43 7.15 -11.61
CA GLY A 322 -10.05 8.23 -12.51
C GLY A 322 -10.31 7.88 -13.95
N LYS A 323 -10.73 8.89 -14.71
CA LYS A 323 -10.95 8.77 -16.15
C LYS A 323 -10.50 10.05 -16.84
N ARG A 324 -9.77 9.87 -17.94
CA ARG A 324 -9.46 10.94 -18.88
C ARG A 324 -10.41 10.79 -20.06
N SER A 325 -11.30 11.74 -20.27
CA SER A 325 -12.37 11.60 -21.26
C SER A 325 -12.83 12.94 -21.81
N ASP A 326 -13.55 12.88 -22.93
CA ASP A 326 -14.41 13.98 -23.35
C ASP A 326 -15.48 14.27 -22.27
N PRO A 327 -15.92 15.54 -22.08
CA PRO A 327 -16.96 15.89 -21.11
C PRO A 327 -18.33 15.20 -21.26
N ARG A 328 -18.58 14.50 -22.37
CA ARG A 328 -19.79 13.70 -22.61
C ARG A 328 -19.65 12.24 -22.20
N SER A 329 -18.47 11.82 -21.76
CA SER A 329 -18.10 10.44 -21.42
C SER A 329 -17.59 10.35 -19.98
N LEU A 330 -18.18 11.12 -19.06
CA LEU A 330 -17.74 11.17 -17.67
C LEU A 330 -18.09 9.88 -16.89
N LEU A 331 -17.34 9.62 -15.83
CA LEU A 331 -17.70 8.61 -14.83
C LEU A 331 -19.03 8.96 -14.18
N CYS A 332 -19.86 7.93 -13.98
CA CYS A 332 -21.14 8.04 -13.28
C CYS A 332 -22.14 9.02 -13.92
N GLN A 333 -22.04 9.20 -15.25
CA GLN A 333 -22.95 10.00 -16.05
C GLN A 333 -24.18 9.19 -16.48
N GLY A 334 -25.37 9.78 -16.35
CA GLY A 334 -26.65 9.17 -16.74
C GLY A 334 -27.52 8.68 -15.57
N ASP A 335 -28.67 8.10 -15.91
CA ASP A 335 -29.80 7.88 -15.00
C ASP A 335 -29.73 6.58 -14.18
N ALA A 336 -28.70 5.76 -14.35
CA ALA A 336 -28.51 4.56 -13.56
C ALA A 336 -27.58 4.84 -12.38
N SER A 337 -28.06 4.62 -11.15
CA SER A 337 -27.19 4.46 -9.98
C SER A 337 -26.33 3.22 -10.19
N LEU A 338 -25.24 3.37 -10.95
CA LEU A 338 -24.27 2.32 -11.18
C LEU A 338 -23.71 1.87 -9.82
N PRO A 339 -23.68 0.57 -9.53
CA PRO A 339 -23.05 0.05 -8.33
C PRO A 339 -21.62 0.59 -8.21
N GLY A 340 -21.30 1.25 -7.09
CA GLY A 340 -19.98 1.84 -6.85
C GLY A 340 -19.79 3.29 -7.36
N CYS A 341 -20.86 3.99 -7.76
CA CYS A 341 -20.84 5.43 -8.04
C CYS A 341 -21.56 6.21 -6.91
N PRO A 342 -20.83 6.91 -6.01
CA PRO A 342 -21.47 7.76 -5.00
C PRO A 342 -22.05 9.06 -5.58
N PHE A 343 -21.73 9.38 -6.83
CA PHE A 343 -22.21 10.56 -7.55
C PHE A 343 -23.12 10.13 -8.70
N SER A 344 -24.19 10.88 -8.94
CA SER A 344 -25.00 10.79 -10.15
C SER A 344 -24.89 12.11 -10.90
N ILE A 345 -24.32 12.05 -12.11
CA ILE A 345 -24.04 13.21 -12.95
C ILE A 345 -25.03 13.23 -14.12
N PRO A 346 -25.88 14.27 -14.26
CA PRO A 346 -26.81 14.36 -15.38
C PRO A 346 -26.07 14.55 -16.70
N THR A 347 -26.64 14.07 -17.81
CA THR A 347 -26.04 14.22 -19.16
C THR A 347 -25.81 15.69 -19.54
N ALA A 348 -26.71 16.58 -19.13
CA ALA A 348 -26.61 18.03 -19.32
C ALA A 348 -25.41 18.68 -18.61
N PHE A 349 -24.77 17.99 -17.65
CA PHE A 349 -23.57 18.47 -16.96
C PHE A 349 -22.40 18.74 -17.94
N SER A 350 -22.32 18.01 -19.05
CA SER A 350 -21.33 18.24 -20.10
C SER A 350 -21.31 19.70 -20.61
N GLY A 351 -22.45 20.39 -20.54
CA GLY A 351 -22.55 21.82 -20.88
C GLY A 351 -21.82 22.76 -19.91
N ALA A 352 -21.49 22.32 -18.69
CA ALA A 352 -20.63 23.06 -17.75
C ALA A 352 -19.14 22.98 -18.14
N LEU A 353 -18.79 22.03 -19.02
CA LEU A 353 -17.44 21.74 -19.47
C LEU A 353 -17.29 21.96 -20.99
N SER A 354 -18.24 22.64 -21.65
CA SER A 354 -18.36 22.72 -23.11
C SER A 354 -17.14 23.31 -23.84
N ASN A 355 -16.31 24.07 -23.14
CA ASN A 355 -15.11 24.70 -23.68
C ASN A 355 -13.88 23.78 -23.65
N LEU A 356 -14.04 22.55 -23.15
CA LEU A 356 -12.99 21.56 -22.98
C LEU A 356 -13.30 20.34 -23.84
N SER A 357 -12.25 19.74 -24.41
CA SER A 357 -12.32 18.48 -25.16
C SER A 357 -11.65 17.32 -24.43
N ASP A 358 -10.95 17.61 -23.33
CA ASP A 358 -10.18 16.64 -22.55
C ASP A 358 -10.26 17.04 -21.08
N VAL A 359 -10.80 16.15 -20.27
CA VAL A 359 -10.97 16.34 -18.83
C VAL A 359 -10.52 15.09 -18.10
N VAL A 360 -9.75 15.29 -17.03
CA VAL A 360 -9.42 14.24 -16.06
C VAL A 360 -10.40 14.37 -14.89
N GLN A 361 -11.29 13.40 -14.76
CA GLN A 361 -12.19 13.28 -13.62
C GLN A 361 -11.58 12.32 -12.60
N LEU A 362 -11.52 12.76 -11.34
CA LEU A 362 -11.06 11.98 -10.21
C LEU A 362 -12.19 11.82 -9.20
N MET A 363 -12.31 10.63 -8.61
CA MET A 363 -13.30 10.30 -7.59
C MET A 363 -12.64 9.53 -6.47
N PHE A 364 -12.95 9.89 -5.24
CA PHE A 364 -12.45 9.24 -4.03
C PHE A 364 -13.61 8.82 -3.14
N LEU A 365 -13.47 7.66 -2.52
CA LEU A 365 -14.32 7.20 -1.44
C LEU A 365 -13.41 6.82 -0.27
N VAL A 366 -13.52 7.54 0.83
CA VAL A 366 -12.69 7.37 2.04
C VAL A 366 -13.60 6.90 3.18
N ASP A 367 -13.20 5.84 3.87
CA ASP A 367 -13.98 5.26 4.97
C ASP A 367 -13.93 6.15 6.21
N SER A 368 -12.73 6.64 6.53
CA SER A 368 -12.48 7.58 7.62
C SER A 368 -12.45 9.02 7.12
N ASN A 369 -12.92 9.95 7.94
CA ASN A 369 -12.99 11.36 7.56
C ASN A 369 -11.59 12.02 7.50
N PRO A 370 -11.11 12.46 6.31
CA PRO A 370 -9.77 13.02 6.17
C PRO A 370 -9.61 14.45 6.70
N PHE A 371 -10.69 15.10 7.12
CA PHE A 371 -10.67 16.48 7.63
C PHE A 371 -11.18 16.55 9.07
N PRO A 372 -10.52 15.91 10.06
CA PRO A 372 -11.05 15.76 11.43
C PRO A 372 -11.20 17.07 12.23
N PHE A 373 -10.97 18.23 11.61
CA PHE A 373 -10.92 19.55 12.23
C PHE A 373 -11.96 20.50 11.65
N GLY A 374 -12.38 21.49 12.44
CA GLY A 374 -13.34 22.51 12.00
C GLY A 374 -14.81 22.07 12.07
N TYR A 375 -15.11 20.93 12.70
CA TYR A 375 -16.50 20.54 12.95
C TYR A 375 -17.17 21.42 13.99
N ILE A 376 -18.47 21.58 13.81
CA ILE A 376 -19.38 22.06 14.84
C ILE A 376 -19.23 21.10 16.02
N SER A 377 -18.72 21.59 17.15
CA SER A 377 -18.67 20.85 18.40
C SER A 377 -20.07 20.30 18.67
N ASN A 378 -20.20 18.96 18.70
CA ASN A 378 -21.43 18.15 18.87
C ASN A 378 -21.92 17.33 17.65
N TYR A 379 -21.23 17.36 16.50
CA TYR A 379 -21.56 16.46 15.39
C TYR A 379 -20.42 15.47 15.11
N THR A 380 -20.75 14.19 15.02
CA THR A 380 -19.86 13.14 14.53
C THR A 380 -20.23 12.79 13.10
N VAL A 381 -19.24 12.70 12.22
CA VAL A 381 -19.45 12.24 10.84
C VAL A 381 -19.54 10.72 10.86
N SER A 382 -20.72 10.17 10.62
CA SER A 382 -20.99 8.72 10.56
C SER A 382 -21.03 8.15 9.15
N THR A 383 -20.82 8.99 8.13
CA THR A 383 -20.78 8.56 6.74
C THR A 383 -19.35 8.41 6.27
N LYS A 384 -19.15 7.66 5.19
CA LYS A 384 -17.92 7.75 4.39
C LYS A 384 -17.76 9.19 3.85
N VAL A 385 -16.61 9.50 3.26
CA VAL A 385 -16.37 10.77 2.57
C VAL A 385 -16.19 10.48 1.08
N ALA A 386 -17.13 10.97 0.28
CA ALA A 386 -17.04 10.92 -1.17
C ALA A 386 -16.56 12.27 -1.72
N SER A 387 -15.57 12.25 -2.60
CA SER A 387 -15.08 13.46 -3.28
C SER A 387 -14.99 13.24 -4.78
N MET A 388 -15.20 14.32 -5.53
CA MET A 388 -15.05 14.33 -6.98
C MET A 388 -14.39 15.65 -7.40
N ALA A 389 -13.42 15.55 -8.30
CA ALA A 389 -12.72 16.70 -8.85
C ALA A 389 -12.55 16.56 -10.37
N PHE A 390 -12.53 17.70 -11.06
CA PHE A 390 -12.22 17.79 -12.48
C PHE A 390 -10.91 18.55 -12.65
N GLN A 391 -10.04 18.06 -13.53
CA GLN A 391 -8.73 18.63 -13.75
C GLN A 391 -8.36 18.59 -15.24
N THR A 392 -7.44 19.46 -15.63
CA THR A 392 -6.75 19.38 -16.92
C THR A 392 -5.72 18.25 -16.91
N GLN A 393 -5.22 17.84 -18.07
CA GLN A 393 -4.11 16.86 -18.17
C GLN A 393 -2.86 17.30 -17.38
N ALA A 394 -2.61 18.61 -17.27
CA ALA A 394 -1.50 19.16 -16.50
C ALA A 394 -1.70 19.04 -14.96
N GLY A 395 -2.89 18.65 -14.51
CA GLY A 395 -3.28 18.56 -13.10
C GLY A 395 -3.86 19.87 -12.53
N ALA A 396 -4.10 20.89 -13.37
CA ALA A 396 -4.74 22.12 -12.91
C ALA A 396 -6.24 21.89 -12.67
N HIS A 397 -6.73 22.31 -11.50
CA HIS A 397 -8.13 22.15 -11.11
C HIS A 397 -9.08 22.94 -12.03
N ILE A 398 -10.17 22.30 -12.47
CA ILE A 398 -11.24 22.92 -13.24
C ILE A 398 -12.37 23.25 -12.25
N PRO A 399 -12.58 24.53 -11.91
CA PRO A 399 -13.60 24.92 -10.95
C PRO A 399 -15.00 24.70 -11.54
N ILE A 400 -15.85 23.97 -10.80
CA ILE A 400 -17.26 23.80 -11.09
C ILE A 400 -18.08 24.52 -10.02
N GLY A 401 -18.97 25.40 -10.43
CA GLY A 401 -19.82 26.15 -9.52
C GLY A 401 -21.07 26.67 -10.23
N GLN A 402 -22.03 27.16 -9.44
CA GLN A 402 -23.26 27.80 -9.94
C GLN A 402 -24.02 26.96 -10.97
N LEU A 403 -24.11 25.65 -10.73
CA LEU A 403 -24.83 24.73 -11.61
C LEU A 403 -26.33 25.02 -11.59
N ALA A 404 -26.93 25.13 -12.77
CA ALA A 404 -28.38 25.16 -12.93
C ALA A 404 -28.99 23.79 -12.55
N SER A 405 -30.28 23.76 -12.21
CA SER A 405 -30.95 22.56 -11.67
C SER A 405 -30.84 21.34 -12.59
N GLU A 406 -30.89 21.54 -13.92
CA GLU A 406 -30.74 20.47 -14.91
C GLU A 406 -29.32 19.88 -14.99
N ARG A 407 -28.32 20.58 -14.41
CA ARG A 407 -26.92 20.16 -14.34
C ARG A 407 -26.49 19.77 -12.92
N ALA A 408 -27.42 19.74 -11.96
CA ALA A 408 -27.10 19.47 -10.57
C ALA A 408 -26.59 18.03 -10.37
N ILE A 409 -25.47 17.90 -9.67
CA ILE A 409 -24.91 16.59 -9.29
C ILE A 409 -25.60 16.14 -8.00
N THR A 410 -26.07 14.89 -7.98
CA THR A 410 -26.60 14.26 -6.77
C THR A 410 -25.54 13.39 -6.12
N VAL A 411 -25.40 13.45 -4.80
CA VAL A 411 -24.42 12.66 -4.04
C VAL A 411 -25.16 11.76 -3.05
N LYS A 412 -24.85 10.47 -3.08
CA LYS A 412 -25.34 9.47 -2.13
C LYS A 412 -24.14 8.79 -1.49
N VAL A 413 -23.99 9.00 -0.18
CA VAL A 413 -22.83 8.50 0.57
C VAL A 413 -23.29 7.39 1.53
N PRO A 414 -22.64 6.22 1.52
CA PRO A 414 -22.97 5.13 2.43
C PRO A 414 -22.57 5.45 3.87
N SER A 415 -23.20 4.74 4.81
CA SER A 415 -22.81 4.80 6.22
C SER A 415 -21.44 4.15 6.40
N SER A 416 -20.63 4.61 7.36
CA SER A 416 -19.37 3.95 7.71
C SER A 416 -19.58 2.53 8.26
N SER A 417 -20.78 2.25 8.78
CA SER A 417 -21.18 0.94 9.32
C SER A 417 -21.67 -0.08 8.28
N ASP A 418 -21.82 0.28 7.00
CA ASP A 418 -22.33 -0.64 5.97
C ASP A 418 -21.37 -1.81 5.66
N ARG A 419 -20.11 -1.75 6.12
CA ARG A 419 -19.18 -2.91 6.12
C ARG A 419 -19.61 -4.02 7.10
N ALA A 420 -20.37 -3.72 8.15
CA ALA A 420 -20.84 -4.73 9.10
C ALA A 420 -22.09 -5.49 8.64
N ALA A 421 -22.84 -4.95 7.67
CA ALA A 421 -24.05 -5.57 7.12
C ALA A 421 -23.75 -6.47 5.90
N GLN A 422 -22.59 -6.31 5.28
CA GLN A 422 -21.99 -7.27 4.37
C GLN A 422 -20.88 -8.00 5.12
N GLY A 423 -21.30 -8.90 6.01
CA GLY A 423 -20.38 -9.82 6.71
C GLY A 423 -19.62 -10.73 5.73
N PRO A 424 -18.63 -11.47 6.25
CA PRO A 424 -17.66 -12.27 5.47
C PRO A 424 -18.30 -13.31 4.53
#